data_AF-A0AAN9VYV8-F1
#
_entry.id   AF-A0AAN9VYV8-F1
#
_cell.length_a   1.000
_cell.length_b   1.000
_cell.length_c   1.000
_cell.angle_alpha   90.00
_cell.angle_beta   90.00
_cell.angle_gamma   90.00
#
_symmetry.space_group_name_H-M   'P 1'
#
loop_
_entity.id
_entity.type
_entity.pdbx_description
1 polymer ?
#
loop_
_entity_poly.entity_id
_entity_poly.type
_entity_poly.pdbx_seq_one_letter_code
_entity_poly.pdbx_strand_id
1 'polypeptide(L)'
;MVTCDTETIKMFNWLRYWVRRHTKPIQRTTAEKWDLRMSLLYGFLTWNAAGYILYLIFTNRSNWPEMYGPKNEKDKRAPSEKFADILGIKKAHVIQISGFRKVGEFDIDRTTENNSLEAETSSKAAENVVTD
;
A
#
# COMPACT_ATOMS: atom_id res chain seq x y z
N MET A 1 -11.40 17.32 -38.92
CA MET A 1 -10.53 18.19 -38.10
C MET A 1 -10.83 17.83 -36.66
N VAL A 2 -10.02 16.96 -36.04
CA VAL A 2 -10.30 16.40 -34.71
C VAL A 2 -9.65 17.29 -33.67
N THR A 3 -10.46 18.01 -32.91
CA THR A 3 -10.03 18.79 -31.75
C THR A 3 -9.78 17.81 -30.61
N CYS A 4 -8.51 17.61 -30.26
CA CYS A 4 -8.12 16.77 -29.12
C CYS A 4 -8.36 17.55 -27.82
N ASP A 5 -9.07 16.96 -26.87
CA ASP A 5 -9.35 17.49 -25.53
C ASP A 5 -8.06 17.96 -24.84
N THR A 6 -8.05 19.23 -24.42
CA THR A 6 -6.87 19.93 -23.84
C THR A 6 -6.99 20.22 -22.35
N GLU A 7 -7.96 19.63 -21.65
CA GLU A 7 -8.24 19.99 -20.25
C GLU A 7 -7.45 19.16 -19.22
N THR A 8 -6.83 18.02 -19.58
CA THR A 8 -6.15 17.13 -18.61
C THR A 8 -4.61 17.28 -18.55
N ILE A 9 -3.97 18.09 -19.41
CA ILE A 9 -2.49 18.15 -19.51
C ILE A 9 -1.91 19.51 -19.05
N LYS A 10 -2.54 20.20 -18.10
CA LYS A 10 -1.99 21.46 -17.55
C LYS A 10 -0.88 21.25 -16.51
N MET A 11 -0.80 20.08 -15.86
CA MET A 11 0.15 19.83 -14.76
C MET A 11 1.64 19.76 -15.17
N PHE A 12 1.95 19.38 -16.42
CA PHE A 12 3.34 19.17 -16.87
C PHE A 12 3.84 20.17 -17.93
N ASN A 13 3.16 21.31 -18.09
CA ASN A 13 3.58 22.31 -19.07
C ASN A 13 5.01 22.83 -18.78
N TRP A 14 5.36 23.03 -17.51
CA TRP A 14 6.70 23.45 -17.10
C TRP A 14 7.79 22.46 -17.53
N LEU A 15 7.52 21.15 -17.44
CA LEU A 15 8.42 20.10 -17.89
C LEU A 15 8.59 20.14 -19.41
N ARG A 16 7.49 20.29 -20.16
CA ARG A 16 7.54 20.46 -21.62
C ARG A 16 8.36 21.69 -22.02
N TYR A 17 8.18 22.82 -21.33
CA TYR A 17 8.99 24.02 -21.57
C TYR A 17 10.47 23.81 -21.21
N TRP A 18 10.76 23.13 -20.11
CA TRP A 18 12.13 22.86 -19.66
C TRP A 18 12.87 21.93 -20.63
N VAL A 19 12.23 20.82 -21.03
CA VAL A 19 12.75 19.89 -22.05
C VAL A 19 13.00 20.64 -23.35
N ARG A 20 12.06 21.46 -23.81
CA ARG A 20 12.19 22.19 -25.08
C ARG A 20 13.27 23.28 -25.05
N ARG A 21 13.56 23.86 -23.89
CA ARG A 21 14.66 24.82 -23.71
C ARG A 21 16.05 24.16 -23.68
N HIS A 22 16.15 22.94 -23.18
CA HIS A 22 17.43 22.22 -23.06
C HIS A 22 17.72 21.26 -24.22
N THR A 23 16.72 20.91 -25.04
CA THR A 23 16.89 19.98 -26.15
C THR A 23 17.13 20.74 -27.46
N LYS A 24 18.32 20.58 -28.05
CA LYS A 24 18.62 21.03 -29.42
C LYS A 24 18.01 20.04 -30.43
N PRO A 25 17.58 20.49 -31.62
CA PRO A 25 17.12 19.57 -32.67
C PRO A 25 18.22 18.56 -32.99
N ILE A 26 17.92 17.27 -32.81
CA ILE A 26 18.87 16.18 -33.01
C ILE A 26 19.03 15.93 -34.51
N GLN A 27 20.28 15.78 -34.96
CA GLN A 27 20.59 15.36 -36.33
C GLN A 27 20.10 13.93 -36.56
N ARG A 28 19.56 13.63 -37.75
CA ARG A 28 18.94 12.34 -38.09
C ARG A 28 19.84 11.14 -37.77
N THR A 29 21.12 11.23 -38.08
CA THR A 29 22.13 10.18 -37.83
C THR A 29 22.37 9.90 -36.35
N THR A 30 22.12 10.89 -35.48
CA THR A 30 22.26 10.75 -34.03
C THR A 30 20.98 10.20 -33.42
N ALA A 31 19.81 10.54 -33.98
CA ALA A 31 18.52 9.98 -33.56
C ALA A 31 18.48 8.46 -33.76
N GLU A 32 18.89 7.98 -34.94
CA GLU A 32 18.91 6.53 -35.26
C GLU A 32 19.79 5.74 -34.28
N LYS A 33 20.95 6.30 -33.90
CA LYS A 33 21.84 5.67 -32.90
C LYS A 33 21.22 5.65 -31.50
N TRP A 34 20.52 6.72 -31.13
CA TRP A 34 19.87 6.81 -29.82
C TRP A 34 18.67 5.87 -29.70
N ASP A 35 17.91 5.70 -30.76
CA ASP A 35 16.77 4.79 -30.79
C ASP A 35 17.21 3.33 -30.54
N LEU A 36 18.27 2.91 -31.24
CA LEU A 36 18.85 1.57 -31.07
C LEU A 36 19.43 1.36 -29.66
N ARG A 37 20.09 2.37 -29.10
CA ARG A 37 20.64 2.32 -27.73
C ARG A 37 19.54 2.24 -26.68
N MET A 38 18.46 3.01 -26.82
CA MET A 38 17.32 2.96 -25.90
C MET A 38 16.59 1.62 -25.99
N SER A 39 16.44 1.07 -27.19
CA SER A 39 15.86 -0.26 -27.37
C SER A 39 16.68 -1.35 -26.68
N LEU A 40 18.01 -1.31 -26.80
CA LEU A 40 18.90 -2.27 -26.13
C LEU A 40 18.87 -2.11 -24.61
N LEU A 41 18.88 -0.87 -24.11
CA LEU A 41 18.78 -0.58 -22.68
C LEU A 41 17.46 -1.11 -22.12
N TYR A 42 16.35 -0.88 -22.83
CA TYR A 42 15.03 -1.36 -22.45
C TYR A 42 14.96 -2.89 -22.44
N GLY A 43 15.53 -3.55 -23.45
CA GLY A 43 15.63 -5.00 -23.51
C GLY A 43 16.42 -5.58 -22.34
N PHE A 44 17.59 -5.01 -22.04
CA PHE A 44 18.42 -5.46 -20.92
C PHE A 44 17.74 -5.22 -19.57
N LEU A 45 17.14 -4.04 -19.35
CA LEU A 45 16.43 -3.75 -18.12
C LEU A 45 15.24 -4.69 -17.91
N THR A 46 14.47 -4.94 -18.97
CA THR A 46 13.34 -5.87 -18.94
C THR A 46 13.80 -7.30 -18.68
N TRP A 47 14.91 -7.72 -19.27
CA TRP A 47 15.51 -9.04 -19.01
C TRP A 47 15.92 -9.21 -17.55
N ASN A 48 16.57 -8.19 -16.97
CA ASN A 48 16.93 -8.20 -15.55
C ASN A 48 15.69 -8.19 -14.65
N ALA A 49 14.69 -7.37 -14.97
CA ALA A 49 13.43 -7.33 -14.23
C ALA A 49 12.66 -8.66 -14.32
N ALA A 50 12.64 -9.30 -15.48
CA ALA A 50 12.01 -10.60 -15.68
C ALA A 50 12.67 -11.68 -14.80
N GLY A 51 14.01 -11.70 -14.75
CA GLY A 51 14.75 -12.60 -13.86
C GLY A 51 14.45 -12.32 -12.39
N TYR A 52 14.38 -11.04 -12.00
CA TYR A 52 14.05 -10.64 -10.63
C TYR A 52 12.64 -11.06 -10.22
N ILE A 53 11.64 -10.85 -11.10
CA ILE A 53 10.25 -11.27 -10.86
C ILE A 53 10.17 -12.79 -10.72
N LEU A 54 10.86 -13.54 -11.59
CA LEU A 54 10.88 -15.00 -11.52
C LEU A 54 11.52 -15.49 -10.21
N TYR A 55 12.60 -14.84 -9.77
CA TYR A 55 13.23 -15.11 -8.48
C TYR A 55 12.30 -14.83 -7.29
N LEU A 56 11.54 -13.73 -7.33
CA LEU A 56 10.55 -13.38 -6.30
C LEU A 56 9.43 -14.42 -6.22
N ILE A 57 8.93 -14.89 -7.36
CA ILE A 57 7.92 -15.95 -7.44
C ILE A 57 8.49 -17.24 -6.85
N PHE A 58 9.71 -17.64 -7.24
CA PHE A 58 10.36 -18.86 -6.75
C PHE A 58 10.62 -18.83 -5.23
N THR A 59 11.02 -17.68 -4.68
CA THR A 59 11.32 -17.54 -3.25
C THR A 59 10.07 -17.37 -2.39
N ASN A 60 8.87 -17.41 -2.98
CA ASN A 60 7.58 -17.19 -2.30
C ASN A 60 7.53 -15.86 -1.51
N ARG A 61 8.42 -14.91 -1.81
CA ARG A 61 8.48 -13.57 -1.19
C ARG A 61 7.53 -12.58 -1.87
N SER A 62 6.52 -13.11 -2.56
CA SER A 62 5.45 -12.31 -3.17
C SER A 62 4.63 -11.54 -2.13
N ASN A 63 4.70 -11.94 -0.85
CA ASN A 63 4.07 -11.26 0.27
C ASN A 63 5.01 -10.18 0.84
N TRP A 64 5.36 -9.18 0.01
CA TRP A 64 6.13 -8.01 0.44
C TRP A 64 5.52 -7.23 1.63
N PRO A 65 4.18 -7.17 1.81
CA PRO A 65 3.56 -6.52 2.97
C PRO A 65 3.88 -7.20 4.30
N GLU A 66 4.19 -8.49 4.31
CA GLU A 66 4.45 -9.24 5.54
C GLU A 66 5.87 -8.98 6.07
N MET A 67 6.81 -8.71 5.17
CA MET A 67 8.22 -8.45 5.49
C MET A 67 8.50 -6.99 5.87
N TYR A 68 7.82 -6.04 5.21
CA TYR A 68 7.95 -4.60 5.48
C TYR A 68 6.74 -4.00 6.20
N GLY A 69 5.80 -4.85 6.62
CA GLY A 69 4.64 -4.46 7.40
C GLY A 69 5.00 -3.97 8.80
N PRO A 70 4.04 -3.35 9.49
CA PRO A 70 4.28 -2.82 10.82
C PRO A 70 4.69 -3.93 11.79
N LYS A 71 5.85 -3.75 12.43
CA LYS A 71 6.50 -4.76 13.27
C LYS A 71 5.80 -4.93 14.63
N ASN A 72 5.10 -3.90 15.08
CA ASN A 72 4.39 -3.92 16.37
C ASN A 72 3.13 -4.78 16.26
N GLU A 73 2.94 -5.69 17.20
CA GLU A 73 1.77 -6.60 17.26
C GLU A 73 0.44 -5.84 17.33
N LYS A 74 0.44 -4.64 17.93
CA LYS A 74 -0.73 -3.74 17.96
C LYS A 74 -1.10 -3.18 16.58
N ASP A 75 -0.13 -3.08 15.67
CA ASP A 75 -0.35 -2.55 14.32
C ASP A 75 -0.65 -3.65 13.29
N LYS A 76 -0.41 -4.93 13.65
CA LYS A 76 -0.77 -6.11 12.85
C LYS A 76 -2.26 -6.43 12.83
N ARG A 77 -3.05 -5.73 13.66
CA ARG A 77 -4.52 -5.85 13.66
C ARG A 77 -5.07 -5.68 12.25
N ALA A 78 -6.03 -6.53 11.90
CA ALA A 78 -6.69 -6.44 10.61
C ALA A 78 -7.29 -5.02 10.45
N PRO A 79 -7.27 -4.41 9.25
CA PRO A 79 -7.86 -3.09 9.03
C PRO A 79 -9.30 -3.01 9.55
N SER A 80 -10.07 -4.09 9.40
CA SER A 80 -11.42 -4.25 9.94
C SER A 80 -11.52 -4.10 11.46
N GLU A 81 -10.55 -4.61 12.22
CA GLU A 81 -10.50 -4.45 13.68
C GLU A 81 -10.22 -3.00 14.08
N LYS A 82 -9.34 -2.31 13.34
CA LYS A 82 -9.03 -0.90 13.55
C LYS A 82 -10.24 -0.01 13.25
N PHE A 83 -11.01 -0.33 12.22
CA PHE A 83 -12.26 0.36 11.93
C PHE A 83 -13.36 0.06 12.96
N ALA A 84 -13.43 -1.16 13.48
CA ALA A 84 -14.34 -1.51 14.56
C ALA A 84 -14.01 -0.73 15.86
N ASP A 85 -12.71 -0.50 16.15
CA ASP A 85 -12.25 0.37 17.25
C ASP A 85 -12.76 1.82 17.07
N ILE A 86 -12.58 2.38 15.88
CA ILE A 86 -12.98 3.76 15.58
C ILE A 86 -14.51 3.94 15.65
N LEU A 87 -15.27 2.92 15.26
CA LEU A 87 -16.74 2.95 15.20
C LEU A 87 -17.42 2.49 16.51
N GLY A 88 -16.67 2.00 17.49
CA GLY A 88 -17.22 1.51 18.76
C GLY A 88 -18.11 0.27 18.62
N ILE A 89 -17.93 -0.52 17.57
CA ILE A 89 -18.78 -1.68 17.27
C ILE A 89 -18.34 -2.87 18.14
N LYS A 90 -19.23 -3.32 19.03
CA LYS A 90 -18.94 -4.37 20.04
C LYS A 90 -19.02 -5.80 19.49
N LYS A 91 -19.76 -6.01 18.39
CA LYS A 91 -19.88 -7.27 17.67
C LYS A 91 -19.81 -7.02 16.17
N ALA A 92 -18.78 -7.55 15.51
CA ALA A 92 -18.63 -7.42 14.06
C ALA A 92 -18.25 -8.76 13.45
N HIS A 93 -19.00 -9.19 12.44
CA HIS A 93 -18.65 -10.32 11.60
C HIS A 93 -17.76 -9.81 10.46
N VAL A 94 -16.49 -10.23 10.45
CA VAL A 94 -15.52 -9.79 9.45
C VAL A 94 -15.29 -10.90 8.44
N ILE A 95 -15.59 -10.62 7.19
CA ILE A 95 -15.29 -11.51 6.06
C ILE A 95 -14.11 -10.92 5.29
N GLN A 96 -12.98 -11.63 5.28
CA GLN A 96 -11.84 -11.26 4.45
C GLN A 96 -11.94 -11.94 3.08
N ILE A 97 -12.04 -11.14 2.02
CA ILE A 97 -12.07 -11.59 0.64
C ILE A 97 -10.75 -11.16 -0.02
N SER A 98 -10.00 -12.12 -0.59
CA SER A 98 -8.80 -11.84 -1.36
C SER A 98 -8.93 -12.46 -2.76
N GLY A 99 -8.83 -11.61 -3.79
CA GLY A 99 -9.09 -12.01 -5.17
C GLY A 99 -10.51 -12.56 -5.34
N PHE A 100 -10.62 -13.84 -5.71
CA PHE A 100 -11.88 -14.57 -5.89
C PHE A 100 -12.14 -15.63 -4.79
N ARG A 101 -11.36 -15.67 -3.72
CA ARG A 101 -11.50 -16.66 -2.64
C ARG A 101 -11.79 -15.97 -1.30
N LYS A 102 -12.67 -16.58 -0.51
CA LYS A 102 -12.85 -16.23 0.91
C LYS A 102 -11.60 -16.71 1.67
N VAL A 103 -10.89 -15.78 2.33
CA VAL A 103 -9.61 -16.03 3.00
C VAL A 103 -9.78 -16.31 4.49
N GLY A 104 -10.82 -15.79 5.12
CA GLY A 104 -11.14 -16.11 6.51
C GLY A 104 -12.40 -15.40 7.00
N GLU A 105 -13.06 -16.04 7.96
CA GLU A 105 -14.19 -15.49 8.73
C GLU A 105 -13.74 -15.44 10.19
N PHE A 106 -13.77 -14.26 10.80
CA PHE A 106 -13.46 -14.07 12.21
C PHE A 106 -14.53 -13.19 12.85
N ASP A 107 -15.06 -13.65 13.98
CA ASP A 107 -16.00 -12.89 14.79
C ASP A 107 -15.23 -12.09 15.85
N ILE A 108 -15.40 -10.78 15.81
CA ILE A 108 -14.85 -9.88 16.83
C ILE A 108 -15.94 -9.71 17.91
N ASP A 109 -15.85 -10.51 18.97
CA ASP A 109 -16.71 -10.38 20.16
C ASP A 109 -15.95 -9.64 21.28
N ARG A 110 -16.14 -8.32 21.39
CA ARG A 110 -15.51 -7.47 22.45
C ARG A 110 -16.39 -7.26 23.68
N THR A 111 -17.41 -8.10 23.85
CA THR A 111 -18.33 -8.00 24.99
C THR A 111 -17.63 -8.41 26.29
N THR A 112 -16.61 -9.27 26.22
CA THR A 112 -15.87 -9.80 27.38
C THR A 112 -14.76 -8.87 27.87
N GLU A 113 -14.01 -8.20 26.98
CA GLU A 113 -12.86 -7.36 27.39
C GLU A 113 -13.26 -6.05 28.09
N ASN A 114 -14.37 -5.44 27.70
CA ASN A 114 -14.86 -4.21 28.33
C ASN A 114 -15.33 -4.46 29.78
N ASN A 115 -15.95 -5.62 30.04
CA ASN A 115 -16.40 -5.99 31.38
C ASN A 115 -15.22 -6.28 32.33
N SER A 116 -14.12 -6.85 31.84
CA SER A 116 -12.91 -7.05 32.64
C SER A 116 -12.17 -5.74 32.96
N LEU A 117 -12.15 -4.79 32.02
CA LEU A 117 -11.53 -3.47 32.24
C LEU A 117 -12.38 -2.59 33.16
N GLU A 118 -13.71 -2.68 33.08
CA GLU A 118 -14.65 -2.03 34.02
C GLU A 118 -14.57 -2.66 35.43
N ALA A 119 -14.37 -3.98 35.53
CA ALA A 119 -14.16 -4.66 36.81
C ALA A 119 -12.81 -4.30 37.47
N GLU A 120 -11.72 -4.21 36.70
CA GLU A 120 -10.41 -3.81 37.22
C GLU A 120 -10.34 -2.32 37.60
N THR A 121 -11.03 -1.45 36.86
CA THR A 121 -11.09 -0.01 37.18
C THR A 121 -11.97 0.26 38.41
N SER A 122 -13.05 -0.50 38.60
CA SER A 122 -13.88 -0.42 39.82
C SER A 122 -13.15 -0.95 41.07
N SER A 123 -12.38 -2.04 40.94
CA SER A 123 -11.56 -2.59 42.03
C SER A 123 -10.45 -1.63 42.48
N LYS A 124 -9.72 -1.02 41.53
CA LYS A 124 -8.66 -0.03 41.83
C LYS A 124 -9.22 1.29 42.35
N ALA A 125 -10.42 1.69 41.95
CA ALA A 125 -11.10 2.86 42.51
C ALA A 125 -11.52 2.63 43.97
N ALA A 126 -11.94 1.41 44.33
CA ALA A 126 -12.29 1.07 45.70
C ALA A 126 -11.07 0.97 46.63
N GLU A 127 -9.93 0.49 46.13
CA GLU A 127 -8.68 0.39 46.92
C GLU A 127 -8.10 1.76 47.29
N ASN A 128 -8.21 2.76 46.42
CA ASN A 128 -7.67 4.11 46.65
C ASN A 128 -8.55 5.00 47.55
N VAL A 129 -9.77 4.59 47.89
CA VAL A 129 -10.67 5.34 48.80
C VAL A 129 -10.49 4.92 50.26
N VAL A 130 -9.82 3.79 50.51
CA VAL A 130 -9.59 3.25 51.87
C VAL A 130 -8.25 3.74 52.47
N THR A 131 -7.40 4.38 51.67
CA THR A 131 -6.04 4.79 52.04
C THR A 131 -5.83 6.31 52.22
N ASP A 132 -6.89 7.11 52.15
CA ASP A 132 -6.97 8.52 52.60
C ASP A 132 -7.79 8.64 53.90
#